data_AF-A0A4R8SIY8-F1
#
_entry.id   AF-A0A4R8SIY8-F1
#
_cell.length_a   1.000
_cell.length_b   1.000
_cell.length_c   1.000
_cell.angle_alpha   90.00
_cell.angle_beta   90.00
_cell.angle_gamma   90.00
#
_symmetry.space_group_name_H-M   'P 1'
#
loop_
_entity.id
_entity.type
_entity.pdbx_description
1 polymer ?
#
loop_
_entity_poly.entity_id
_entity_poly.type
_entity_poly.pdbx_seq_one_letter_code
_entity_poly.pdbx_strand_id
1 'polypeptide(L)'
;MTARSDTVGATPTGIDTTTHLLGFLGATSPTDVRGRAYGAGMVGDGEQITGWRHLSEELRSEDQPIRVWLEERLPDYESVRVPFWLEVKPLPGLAPPQDVPRGTTSAACKFMTMIRLAGAAFEPTGPLIGATCMGAEIRPWTAAVRDLYDIAVRAGTEDRDSSMVVLARACWTLVLFSELAKNVPVHKTLLAPYAGSAPPDTDDLLAVLPDQFEEDLVALGERTATQLEPFVRKRCGTDQLVLTPQLEAPINGRPDMVAGSAMIHMDIVSPRKFRDGRPRYGLDRRALYELVAYSLLTIEKYPIDTIVRFNPRFRHLYTWNTQVLMNQLARNSVDVRALGAEFRDFLRTEGRGARPAPPRRPSRAGHPTTLLSPEENRDRNIAFARRMVTGSEQTGRQIPDRLRAVAKELTRDEKRT
;
A
#
# COMPACT_ATOMS: atom_id res chain seq x y z
N MET A 1 53.53 45.31 3.73
CA MET A 1 52.43 45.96 3.00
C MET A 1 51.81 44.90 2.10
N THR A 2 51.02 43.90 2.51
CA THR A 2 49.87 43.80 3.42
C THR A 2 48.72 44.76 3.10
N ALA A 3 47.75 44.24 2.35
CA ALA A 3 46.33 44.51 2.54
C ALA A 3 45.55 43.21 2.29
N ARG A 4 45.10 42.61 3.41
CA ARG A 4 44.09 41.54 3.49
C ARG A 4 42.72 42.18 3.28
N SER A 5 41.80 41.47 2.62
CA SER A 5 40.37 41.70 2.77
C SER A 5 39.74 40.38 3.19
N ASP A 6 39.36 40.33 4.46
CA ASP A 6 38.65 39.25 5.10
C ASP A 6 37.17 39.32 4.70
N THR A 7 36.60 38.19 4.27
CA THR A 7 35.14 37.98 4.32
C THR A 7 34.89 36.65 4.99
N VAL A 8 34.44 36.77 6.25
CA VAL A 8 34.12 35.70 7.18
C VAL A 8 32.83 35.01 6.74
N GLY A 9 32.88 33.68 6.65
CA GLY A 9 31.74 32.82 6.38
C GLY A 9 30.80 32.76 7.57
N ALA A 10 29.52 33.02 7.33
CA ALA A 10 28.45 32.74 8.28
C ALA A 10 28.07 31.25 8.19
N THR A 11 28.27 30.54 9.30
CA THR A 11 27.80 29.17 9.52
C THR A 11 26.29 29.20 9.80
N PRO A 12 25.45 28.32 9.22
CA PRO A 12 24.05 28.25 9.60
C PRO A 12 23.94 27.63 11.00
N THR A 13 23.43 28.40 11.95
CA THR A 13 23.05 27.93 13.28
C THR A 13 21.94 26.88 13.18
N GLY A 14 22.14 25.78 13.92
CA GLY A 14 21.25 24.63 13.96
C GLY A 14 19.81 24.98 14.34
N ILE A 15 18.88 24.29 13.68
CA ILE A 15 17.48 24.24 14.06
C ILE A 15 17.39 23.39 15.33
N ASP A 16 17.04 24.03 16.43
CA ASP A 16 16.76 23.38 17.71
C ASP A 16 15.40 22.65 17.62
N THR A 17 15.45 21.35 17.35
CA THR A 17 14.29 20.45 17.23
C THR A 17 13.72 20.02 18.59
N THR A 18 14.25 20.53 19.71
CA THR A 18 13.90 20.03 21.05
C THR A 18 12.65 20.70 21.65
N THR A 19 12.18 21.81 21.09
CA THR A 19 11.16 22.66 21.74
C THR A 19 9.71 22.37 21.35
N HIS A 20 9.44 21.57 20.30
CA HIS A 20 8.07 21.28 19.87
C HIS A 20 7.39 20.06 20.51
N LEU A 21 8.10 19.25 21.32
CA LEU A 21 7.53 18.06 21.97
C LEU A 21 7.09 18.27 23.42
N LEU A 22 7.53 19.34 24.10
CA LEU A 22 7.23 19.58 25.52
C LEU A 22 5.89 20.31 25.75
N GLY A 23 5.27 20.88 24.72
CA GLY A 23 3.91 21.42 24.79
C GLY A 23 2.80 20.35 24.82
N PHE A 24 3.15 19.07 24.62
CA PHE A 24 2.20 17.96 24.47
C PHE A 24 1.87 17.20 25.77
N LEU A 25 2.51 17.54 26.89
CA LEU A 25 2.36 16.82 28.17
C LEU A 25 1.71 17.68 29.27
N GLY A 26 0.66 18.42 28.91
CA GLY A 26 -0.26 19.00 29.88
C GLY A 26 -1.09 17.90 30.53
N ALA A 27 -0.80 17.62 31.81
CA ALA A 27 -1.45 16.60 32.62
C ALA A 27 -2.99 16.70 32.57
N THR A 28 -3.63 15.68 32.00
CA THR A 28 -5.03 15.34 32.22
C THR A 28 -5.14 13.83 32.48
N SER A 29 -6.06 13.48 33.38
CA SER A 29 -6.24 12.18 34.03
C SER A 29 -6.13 10.94 33.11
N PRO A 30 -5.60 9.78 33.60
CA PRO A 30 -5.47 8.53 32.82
C PRO A 30 -6.79 7.88 32.36
N THR A 31 -7.95 8.45 32.67
CA THR A 31 -9.26 7.85 32.39
C THR A 31 -9.93 8.31 31.09
N ASP A 32 -9.44 9.35 30.41
CA ASP A 32 -10.16 9.99 29.29
C ASP A 32 -9.63 9.70 27.88
N VAL A 33 -8.61 8.83 27.74
CA VAL A 33 -7.96 8.55 26.43
C VAL A 33 -8.58 7.36 25.68
N ARG A 34 -9.60 6.69 26.24
CA ARG A 34 -10.29 5.57 25.58
C ARG A 34 -11.37 6.08 24.61
N GLY A 35 -10.98 6.47 23.39
CA GLY A 35 -12.00 6.66 22.35
C GLY A 35 -11.67 7.41 21.06
N ARG A 36 -10.41 7.79 20.78
CA ARG A 36 -10.10 8.51 19.52
C ARG A 36 -9.36 7.62 18.54
N ALA A 37 -10.12 7.08 17.59
CA ALA A 37 -9.63 6.22 16.54
C ALA A 37 -8.67 6.95 15.58
N TYR A 38 -7.56 6.30 15.26
CA TYR A 38 -6.76 6.58 14.07
C TYR A 38 -7.64 6.39 12.82
N GLY A 39 -7.99 7.50 12.21
CA GLY A 39 -8.98 7.62 11.15
C GLY A 39 -9.46 9.07 10.97
N ALA A 40 -9.26 9.94 11.95
CA ALA A 40 -9.33 11.38 11.76
C ALA A 40 -7.90 11.92 11.72
N GLY A 41 -7.54 12.65 10.66
CA GLY A 41 -6.34 13.48 10.69
C GLY A 41 -6.42 14.37 11.93
N MET A 42 -5.41 14.27 12.81
CA MET A 42 -5.25 15.22 13.90
C MET A 42 -4.75 16.54 13.30
N VAL A 43 -5.70 17.34 12.81
CA VAL A 43 -5.53 18.78 12.64
C VAL A 43 -6.08 19.41 13.90
N GLY A 44 -5.34 20.36 14.48
CA GLY A 44 -5.78 21.15 15.62
C GLY A 44 -7.16 21.75 15.38
N ASP A 45 -7.96 21.77 16.44
CA ASP A 45 -9.27 22.41 16.55
C ASP A 45 -10.33 22.00 15.50
N GLY A 46 -10.98 20.87 15.78
CA GLY A 46 -12.45 20.86 15.81
C GLY A 46 -13.20 20.83 14.48
N GLU A 47 -12.87 19.91 13.55
CA GLU A 47 -13.89 19.42 12.61
C GLU A 47 -13.52 18.02 12.05
N GLN A 48 -14.15 16.96 12.59
CA GLN A 48 -14.15 15.63 11.97
C GLN A 48 -15.06 15.65 10.74
N ILE A 49 -14.62 16.26 9.63
CA ILE A 49 -15.37 16.28 8.37
C ILE A 49 -14.79 15.28 7.38
N THR A 50 -15.00 13.98 7.62
CA THR A 50 -15.09 13.07 6.47
C THR A 50 -16.17 12.05 6.79
N GLY A 51 -17.35 12.16 6.14
CA GLY A 51 -18.36 11.08 6.15
C GLY A 51 -17.88 9.79 5.48
N TRP A 52 -16.72 9.83 4.81
CA TRP A 52 -16.12 8.69 4.12
C TRP A 52 -15.30 7.80 5.04
N ARG A 53 -15.40 6.48 4.84
CA ARG A 53 -14.44 5.52 5.42
C ARG A 53 -13.15 5.54 4.60
N HIS A 54 -12.21 4.67 4.98
CA HIS A 54 -11.02 4.43 4.18
C HIS A 54 -11.40 4.06 2.73
N LEU A 55 -10.73 4.64 1.74
CA LEU A 55 -11.00 4.49 0.30
C LEU A 55 -11.16 3.03 -0.11
N SER A 56 -10.26 2.16 0.37
CA SER A 56 -10.34 0.74 0.08
C SER A 56 -11.68 0.12 0.54
N GLU A 57 -12.25 0.53 1.68
CA GLU A 57 -13.56 0.07 2.14
C GLU A 57 -14.71 0.71 1.37
N GLU A 58 -14.59 1.98 0.97
CA GLU A 58 -15.54 2.64 0.07
C GLU A 58 -15.55 2.04 -1.35
N LEU A 59 -14.52 1.29 -1.73
CA LEU A 59 -14.48 0.55 -3.00
C LEU A 59 -14.93 -0.91 -2.87
N ARG A 60 -15.29 -1.35 -1.66
CA ARG A 60 -15.56 -2.76 -1.37
C ARG A 60 -16.85 -3.27 -2.00
N SER A 61 -17.90 -2.47 -2.00
CA SER A 61 -19.22 -2.85 -2.53
C SER A 61 -19.56 -2.06 -3.78
N GLU A 62 -20.27 -2.69 -4.72
CA GLU A 62 -20.65 -2.16 -6.03
C GLU A 62 -21.58 -0.95 -5.95
N ASP A 63 -22.36 -0.88 -4.88
CA ASP A 63 -23.31 0.20 -4.58
C ASP A 63 -22.70 1.38 -3.84
N GLN A 64 -21.40 1.35 -3.51
CA GLN A 64 -20.77 2.47 -2.84
C GLN A 64 -20.60 3.65 -3.81
N PRO A 65 -20.89 4.89 -3.40
CA PRO A 65 -20.91 6.04 -4.29
C PRO A 65 -19.59 6.24 -5.06
N ILE A 66 -18.45 6.10 -4.37
CA ILE A 66 -17.13 6.26 -5.01
C ILE A 66 -16.91 5.21 -6.10
N ARG A 67 -17.34 3.97 -5.86
CA ARG A 67 -17.23 2.92 -6.86
C ARG A 67 -18.15 3.17 -8.04
N VAL A 68 -19.40 3.56 -7.80
CA VAL A 68 -20.36 3.92 -8.87
C VAL A 68 -19.80 5.07 -9.72
N TRP A 69 -19.29 6.12 -9.09
CA TRP A 69 -18.69 7.26 -9.78
C TRP A 69 -17.53 6.82 -10.70
N LEU A 70 -16.62 5.98 -10.20
CA LEU A 70 -15.52 5.44 -10.98
C LEU A 70 -16.00 4.52 -12.10
N GLU A 71 -17.02 3.69 -11.89
CA GLU A 71 -17.57 2.81 -12.92
C GLU A 71 -18.25 3.58 -14.05
N GLU A 72 -18.91 4.69 -13.75
CA GLU A 72 -19.54 5.54 -14.75
C GLU A 72 -18.52 6.27 -15.64
N ARG A 73 -17.43 6.78 -15.06
CA ARG A 73 -16.40 7.54 -15.80
C ARG A 73 -15.32 6.65 -16.42
N LEU A 74 -15.01 5.52 -15.77
CA LEU A 74 -13.89 4.62 -16.09
C LEU A 74 -14.37 3.16 -16.19
N PRO A 75 -15.33 2.85 -17.09
CA PRO A 75 -16.00 1.55 -17.12
C PRO A 75 -15.11 0.39 -17.60
N ASP A 76 -14.02 0.64 -18.34
CA ASP A 76 -13.29 -0.40 -19.09
C ASP A 76 -12.15 -1.07 -18.32
N TYR A 77 -12.38 -1.43 -17.06
CA TYR A 77 -11.34 -2.05 -16.23
C TYR A 77 -10.79 -3.38 -16.81
N GLU A 78 -11.57 -4.10 -17.62
CA GLU A 78 -11.15 -5.37 -18.23
C GLU A 78 -10.01 -5.19 -19.23
N SER A 79 -9.98 -4.08 -19.97
CA SER A 79 -8.92 -3.82 -20.95
C SER A 79 -7.55 -3.66 -20.31
N VAL A 80 -7.50 -3.26 -19.03
CA VAL A 80 -6.27 -3.12 -18.24
C VAL A 80 -5.97 -4.41 -17.49
N ARG A 81 -7.00 -5.01 -16.90
CA ARG A 81 -6.87 -6.21 -16.06
C ARG A 81 -6.34 -7.41 -16.83
N VAL A 82 -6.84 -7.65 -18.04
CA VAL A 82 -6.49 -8.86 -18.81
C VAL A 82 -5.02 -8.85 -19.22
N PRO A 83 -4.46 -7.78 -19.82
CA PRO A 83 -3.02 -7.70 -20.09
C PRO A 83 -2.18 -7.86 -18.82
N PHE A 84 -2.58 -7.19 -17.72
CA PHE A 84 -1.88 -7.33 -16.45
C PHE A 84 -1.82 -8.79 -15.98
N TRP A 85 -2.92 -9.53 -16.03
CA TRP A 85 -2.94 -10.95 -15.64
C TRP A 85 -2.07 -11.84 -16.53
N LEU A 86 -1.99 -11.54 -17.82
CA LEU A 86 -1.18 -12.33 -18.76
C LEU A 86 0.32 -12.09 -18.56
N GLU A 87 0.70 -10.95 -18.01
CA GLU A 87 2.10 -10.63 -17.72
C GLU A 87 2.59 -11.15 -16.36
N VAL A 88 1.68 -11.31 -15.38
CA VAL A 88 2.05 -11.88 -14.09
C VAL A 88 2.38 -13.36 -14.24
N LYS A 89 3.66 -13.69 -14.11
CA LYS A 89 4.14 -15.06 -14.03
C LYS A 89 4.26 -15.48 -12.56
N PRO A 90 3.59 -16.57 -12.12
CA PRO A 90 3.94 -17.23 -10.87
C PRO A 90 5.46 -17.40 -10.78
N LEU A 91 6.06 -17.01 -9.67
CA LEU A 91 7.36 -17.54 -9.33
C LEU A 91 7.16 -18.84 -8.54
N PRO A 92 7.78 -19.95 -8.98
CA PRO A 92 7.83 -21.16 -8.17
C PRO A 92 8.41 -20.84 -6.78
N GLY A 93 7.86 -21.46 -5.73
CA GLY A 93 8.52 -21.56 -4.43
C GLY A 93 8.28 -20.44 -3.41
N LEU A 94 7.55 -19.36 -3.73
CA LEU A 94 7.17 -18.36 -2.70
C LEU A 94 5.67 -18.41 -2.38
N ALA A 95 5.19 -19.58 -1.96
CA ALA A 95 3.86 -19.62 -1.33
C ALA A 95 3.92 -18.83 -0.02
N PRO A 96 2.91 -18.01 0.31
CA PRO A 96 2.85 -17.42 1.64
C PRO A 96 2.84 -18.56 2.68
N PRO A 97 3.63 -18.46 3.76
CA PRO A 97 3.55 -19.43 4.84
C PRO A 97 2.09 -19.54 5.35
N GLN A 98 1.72 -20.73 5.84
CA GLN A 98 0.39 -20.93 6.42
C GLN A 98 0.26 -20.10 7.70
N ASP A 99 -0.98 -19.68 8.02
CA ASP A 99 -1.32 -18.97 9.25
C ASP A 99 -0.65 -17.59 9.45
N VAL A 100 -0.03 -17.04 8.42
CA VAL A 100 0.52 -15.69 8.42
C VAL A 100 -0.61 -14.65 8.48
N PRO A 101 -0.58 -13.71 9.44
CA PRO A 101 -1.33 -12.47 9.34
C PRO A 101 -0.85 -11.67 8.13
N ARG A 102 -1.52 -11.85 6.98
CA ARG A 102 -1.09 -11.26 5.68
C ARG A 102 -0.88 -9.75 5.74
N GLY A 103 -1.66 -9.06 6.59
CA GLY A 103 -1.53 -7.63 6.81
C GLY A 103 -0.19 -7.25 7.45
N THR A 104 0.25 -8.00 8.46
CA THR A 104 1.50 -7.77 9.20
C THR A 104 2.71 -7.97 8.30
N THR A 105 2.79 -9.09 7.56
CA THR A 105 3.88 -9.33 6.60
C THR A 105 3.94 -8.26 5.52
N SER A 106 2.77 -7.87 4.98
CA SER A 106 2.73 -6.81 3.97
C SER A 106 3.22 -5.48 4.52
N ALA A 107 2.83 -5.13 5.74
CA ALA A 107 3.27 -3.89 6.38
C ALA A 107 4.76 -3.95 6.76
N ALA A 108 5.27 -5.10 7.21
CA ALA A 108 6.67 -5.25 7.61
C ALA A 108 7.59 -5.05 6.40
N CYS A 109 7.28 -5.70 5.27
CA CYS A 109 8.02 -5.48 4.03
C CYS A 109 7.93 -4.02 3.52
N LYS A 110 6.80 -3.33 3.74
CA LYS A 110 6.69 -1.88 3.46
C LYS A 110 7.62 -1.05 4.34
N PHE A 111 7.68 -1.34 5.64
CA PHE A 111 8.62 -0.69 6.56
C PHE A 111 10.07 -0.94 6.13
N MET A 112 10.44 -2.18 5.80
CA MET A 112 11.78 -2.52 5.29
C MET A 112 12.12 -1.67 4.07
N THR A 113 11.19 -1.54 3.13
CA THR A 113 11.37 -0.75 1.89
C THR A 113 11.54 0.73 2.18
N MET A 114 10.68 1.30 3.03
CA MET A 114 10.71 2.71 3.40
C MET A 114 12.01 3.07 4.13
N ILE A 115 12.46 2.23 5.05
CA ILE A 115 13.71 2.41 5.78
C ILE A 115 14.91 2.29 4.85
N ARG A 116 14.96 1.33 3.92
CA ARG A 116 16.07 1.22 2.95
C ARG A 116 16.14 2.39 1.96
N LEU A 117 14.99 2.97 1.62
CA LEU A 117 14.92 4.11 0.70
C LEU A 117 15.24 5.46 1.38
N ALA A 118 14.75 5.68 2.60
CA ALA A 118 14.80 6.98 3.27
C ALA A 118 15.65 7.00 4.56
N GLY A 119 16.07 5.86 5.08
CA GLY A 119 16.82 5.75 6.33
C GLY A 119 16.12 6.46 7.48
N ALA A 120 16.87 7.27 8.21
CA ALA A 120 16.39 8.08 9.33
C ALA A 120 15.33 9.14 8.95
N ALA A 121 15.15 9.45 7.67
CA ALA A 121 14.12 10.40 7.23
C ALA A 121 12.69 9.78 7.28
N PHE A 122 12.56 8.46 7.43
CA PHE A 122 11.27 7.80 7.60
C PHE A 122 10.84 7.76 9.08
N GLU A 123 9.92 8.60 9.51
CA GLU A 123 9.51 8.61 10.93
C GLU A 123 8.61 7.42 11.33
N PRO A 124 8.92 6.70 12.44
CA PRO A 124 8.12 5.57 12.92
C PRO A 124 6.89 6.01 13.74
N THR A 125 6.11 6.98 13.25
CA THR A 125 4.99 7.60 14.00
C THR A 125 3.94 6.58 14.47
N GLY A 126 3.54 5.66 13.59
CA GLY A 126 2.59 4.59 13.95
C GLY A 126 3.09 3.71 15.10
N PRO A 127 4.29 3.12 15.01
CA PRO A 127 4.91 2.39 16.11
C PRO A 127 5.00 3.18 17.42
N LEU A 128 5.43 4.45 17.38
CA LEU A 128 5.56 5.29 18.59
C LEU A 128 4.22 5.52 19.28
N ILE A 129 3.15 5.72 18.51
CA ILE A 129 1.79 5.85 19.06
C ILE A 129 1.34 4.51 19.65
N GLY A 130 1.61 3.41 18.96
CA GLY A 130 1.32 2.06 19.46
C GLY A 130 2.02 1.74 20.79
N ALA A 131 3.24 2.23 20.98
CA ALA A 131 3.99 2.07 22.23
C ALA A 131 3.23 2.65 23.43
N THR A 132 2.48 3.74 23.24
CA THR A 132 1.65 4.35 24.30
C THR A 132 0.50 3.45 24.76
N CYS A 133 0.17 2.41 24.00
CA CYS A 133 -0.90 1.44 24.32
C CYS A 133 -0.42 0.24 25.15
N MET A 134 0.89 0.10 25.43
CA MET A 134 1.46 -1.14 26.01
C MET A 134 1.38 -1.25 27.53
N GLY A 135 1.22 -0.15 28.27
CA GLY A 135 1.21 -0.21 29.73
C GLY A 135 1.08 1.14 30.42
N ALA A 136 1.22 1.14 31.75
CA ALA A 136 1.13 2.35 32.57
C ALA A 136 2.32 3.31 32.36
N GLU A 137 3.48 2.78 31.97
CA GLU A 137 4.71 3.55 31.77
C GLU A 137 4.94 3.80 30.27
N ILE A 138 4.51 4.97 29.78
CA ILE A 138 4.60 5.33 28.36
C ILE A 138 6.06 5.56 27.91
N ARG A 139 6.89 6.17 28.77
CA ARG A 139 8.25 6.60 28.40
C ARG A 139 9.18 5.42 28.06
N PRO A 140 9.26 4.34 28.87
CA PRO A 140 10.13 3.20 28.57
C PRO A 140 9.77 2.51 27.25
N TRP A 141 8.48 2.28 27.00
CA TRP A 141 8.02 1.67 25.74
C TRP A 141 8.33 2.54 24.52
N THR A 142 8.17 3.86 24.65
CA THR A 142 8.53 4.80 23.58
C THR A 142 10.04 4.77 23.28
N ALA A 143 10.88 4.64 24.31
CA ALA A 143 12.33 4.51 24.15
C ALA A 143 12.70 3.20 23.44
N ALA A 144 12.15 2.06 23.89
CA ALA A 144 12.39 0.76 23.27
C ALA A 144 12.00 0.73 21.77
N VAL A 145 10.89 1.37 21.40
CA VAL A 145 10.49 1.49 19.98
C VAL A 145 11.45 2.37 19.18
N ARG A 146 12.03 3.42 19.76
CA ARG A 146 13.07 4.23 19.10
C ARG A 146 14.34 3.41 18.91
N ASP A 147 14.77 2.67 19.93
CA ASP A 147 15.97 1.82 19.83
C ASP A 147 15.81 0.74 18.74
N LEU A 148 14.63 0.10 18.68
CA LEU A 148 14.28 -0.84 17.60
C LEU A 148 14.31 -0.17 16.22
N TYR A 149 13.78 1.05 16.11
CA TYR A 149 13.81 1.79 14.86
C TYR A 149 15.24 2.15 14.44
N ASP A 150 16.09 2.59 15.36
CA ASP A 150 17.49 2.89 15.08
C ASP A 150 18.27 1.65 14.63
N ILE A 151 17.97 0.48 15.21
CA ILE A 151 18.48 -0.82 14.74
C ILE A 151 18.02 -1.08 13.31
N ALA A 152 16.73 -0.89 13.02
CA ALA A 152 16.20 -1.08 11.68
C ALA A 152 16.86 -0.15 10.66
N VAL A 153 17.07 1.13 11.00
CA VAL A 153 17.75 2.10 10.13
C VAL A 153 19.19 1.67 9.85
N ARG A 154 19.97 1.32 10.88
CA ARG A 154 21.35 0.83 10.69
C ARG A 154 21.36 -0.39 9.78
N ALA A 155 20.56 -1.40 10.09
CA ALA A 155 20.46 -2.63 9.33
C ALA A 155 19.98 -2.40 7.88
N GLY A 156 19.09 -1.43 7.65
CA GLY A 156 18.61 -1.07 6.31
C GLY A 156 19.62 -0.31 5.45
N THR A 157 20.60 0.35 6.07
CA THR A 157 21.68 1.06 5.36
C THR A 157 22.92 0.22 5.11
N GLU A 158 23.05 -0.92 5.79
CA GLU A 158 24.16 -1.86 5.63
C GLU A 158 23.91 -2.83 4.47
N ASP A 159 24.95 -3.06 3.66
CA ASP A 159 24.93 -4.02 2.55
C ASP A 159 25.57 -5.36 3.01
N ARG A 160 24.91 -6.05 3.95
CA ARG A 160 25.31 -7.37 4.45
C ARG A 160 24.09 -8.27 4.61
N ASP A 161 24.23 -9.56 4.33
CA ASP A 161 23.12 -10.54 4.42
C ASP A 161 22.50 -10.59 5.83
N SER A 162 23.33 -10.57 6.87
CA SER A 162 22.89 -10.54 8.28
C SER A 162 22.04 -9.31 8.60
N SER A 163 22.26 -8.19 7.91
CA SER A 163 21.52 -6.95 8.13
C SER A 163 20.09 -7.05 7.62
N MET A 164 19.81 -7.89 6.60
CA MET A 164 18.43 -8.12 6.13
C MET A 164 17.57 -8.87 7.17
N VAL A 165 18.15 -9.84 7.87
CA VAL A 165 17.47 -10.58 8.95
C VAL A 165 17.10 -9.64 10.09
N VAL A 166 18.08 -8.84 10.56
CA VAL A 166 17.85 -7.85 11.61
C VAL A 166 16.79 -6.82 11.20
N LEU A 167 16.86 -6.34 9.95
CA LEU A 167 15.86 -5.43 9.39
C LEU A 167 14.46 -6.06 9.38
N ALA A 168 14.33 -7.32 8.97
CA ALA A 168 13.06 -8.04 8.94
C ALA A 168 12.45 -8.18 10.34
N ARG A 169 13.24 -8.61 11.34
CA ARG A 169 12.83 -8.71 12.75
C ARG A 169 12.37 -7.38 13.31
N ALA A 170 13.20 -6.35 13.15
CA ALA A 170 12.87 -5.02 13.66
C ALA A 170 11.61 -4.45 12.99
N CYS A 171 11.47 -4.57 11.67
CA CYS A 171 10.28 -4.09 10.95
C CYS A 171 9.01 -4.87 11.29
N TRP A 172 9.11 -6.18 11.53
CA TRP A 172 7.99 -6.98 12.02
C TRP A 172 7.50 -6.45 13.36
N THR A 173 8.40 -6.26 14.32
CA THR A 173 8.06 -5.78 15.66
C THR A 173 7.51 -4.36 15.63
N LEU A 174 8.11 -3.45 14.85
CA LEU A 174 7.58 -2.09 14.64
C LEU A 174 6.15 -2.11 14.09
N VAL A 175 5.85 -3.03 13.16
CA VAL A 175 4.49 -3.16 12.61
C VAL A 175 3.50 -3.62 13.65
N LEU A 176 3.86 -4.52 14.56
CA LEU A 176 2.96 -4.93 15.65
C LEU A 176 2.59 -3.75 16.54
N PHE A 177 3.52 -2.83 16.83
CA PHE A 177 3.17 -1.57 17.49
C PHE A 177 2.24 -0.71 16.62
N SER A 178 2.50 -0.61 15.32
CA SER A 178 1.61 0.14 14.40
C SER A 178 0.18 -0.43 14.35
N GLU A 179 -0.02 -1.72 14.63
CA GLU A 179 -1.34 -2.33 14.73
C GLU A 179 -2.09 -1.86 15.98
N LEU A 180 -1.39 -1.65 17.10
CA LEU A 180 -1.98 -1.07 18.31
C LEU A 180 -2.49 0.36 18.05
N ALA A 181 -1.70 1.16 17.32
CA ALA A 181 -2.13 2.49 16.89
C ALA A 181 -3.40 2.45 16.02
N LYS A 182 -3.66 1.33 15.32
CA LYS A 182 -4.88 1.08 14.53
C LYS A 182 -6.02 0.46 15.36
N ASN A 183 -5.93 0.53 16.69
CA ASN A 183 -6.88 -0.04 17.65
C ASN A 183 -7.00 -1.56 17.57
N VAL A 184 -5.95 -2.27 17.12
CA VAL A 184 -5.89 -3.71 17.35
C VAL A 184 -5.59 -3.93 18.83
N PRO A 185 -6.45 -4.63 19.59
CA PRO A 185 -6.19 -4.87 21.00
C PRO A 185 -4.88 -5.65 21.21
N VAL A 186 -4.08 -5.26 22.21
CA VAL A 186 -2.79 -5.91 22.53
C VAL A 186 -2.90 -7.43 22.65
N HIS A 187 -3.96 -7.95 23.28
CA HIS A 187 -4.17 -9.40 23.43
C HIS A 187 -4.39 -10.16 22.10
N LYS A 188 -4.54 -9.45 20.97
CA LYS A 188 -4.65 -10.03 19.62
C LYS A 188 -3.36 -9.90 18.81
N THR A 189 -2.31 -9.31 19.37
CA THR A 189 -1.02 -9.18 18.70
C THR A 189 0.00 -10.11 19.36
N LEU A 190 1.14 -10.32 18.69
CA LEU A 190 2.27 -11.07 19.25
C LEU A 190 2.99 -10.32 20.38
N LEU A 191 2.59 -9.08 20.69
CA LEU A 191 3.08 -8.32 21.84
C LEU A 191 2.31 -8.63 23.13
N ALA A 192 1.25 -9.45 23.06
CA ALA A 192 0.43 -9.82 24.22
C ALA A 192 1.22 -10.31 25.46
N PRO A 193 2.31 -11.11 25.32
CA PRO A 193 3.10 -11.56 26.47
C PRO A 193 3.74 -10.42 27.29
N TYR A 194 3.93 -9.25 26.68
CA TYR A 194 4.57 -8.09 27.30
C TYR A 194 3.57 -7.02 27.78
N ALA A 195 2.27 -7.31 27.69
CA ALA A 195 1.23 -6.35 28.05
C ALA A 195 1.26 -6.02 29.55
N GLY A 196 1.36 -4.74 29.90
CA GLY A 196 1.32 -4.29 31.30
C GLY A 196 2.61 -4.49 32.10
N SER A 197 3.71 -4.90 31.45
CA SER A 197 5.05 -4.95 32.06
C SER A 197 5.92 -3.77 31.60
N ALA A 198 7.10 -3.66 32.20
CA ALA A 198 8.21 -2.92 31.60
C ALA A 198 8.53 -3.52 30.20
N PRO A 199 9.07 -2.71 29.26
CA PRO A 199 9.54 -3.25 27.99
C PRO A 199 10.59 -4.33 28.25
N PRO A 200 10.53 -5.47 27.54
CA PRO A 200 11.61 -6.45 27.57
C PRO A 200 12.85 -5.87 26.90
N ASP A 201 13.97 -6.60 26.93
CA ASP A 201 15.15 -6.16 26.22
C ASP A 201 14.94 -6.17 24.69
N THR A 202 15.89 -5.56 23.98
CA THR A 202 15.78 -5.43 22.54
C THR A 202 15.88 -6.78 21.81
N ASP A 203 16.63 -7.74 22.35
CA ASP A 203 16.79 -9.06 21.73
C ASP A 203 15.47 -9.85 21.82
N ASP A 204 14.78 -9.78 22.95
CA ASP A 204 13.43 -10.34 23.14
C ASP A 204 12.41 -9.71 22.16
N LEU A 205 12.51 -8.40 21.91
CA LEU A 205 11.65 -7.71 20.94
C LEU A 205 11.95 -8.15 19.50
N LEU A 206 13.21 -8.40 19.16
CA LEU A 206 13.60 -8.90 17.84
C LEU A 206 13.18 -10.37 17.65
N ALA A 207 13.14 -11.16 18.73
CA ALA A 207 12.72 -12.57 18.72
C ALA A 207 11.20 -12.76 18.55
N VAL A 208 10.39 -11.69 18.50
CA VAL A 208 8.94 -11.77 18.30
C VAL A 208 8.55 -12.27 16.90
N LEU A 209 9.43 -12.12 15.90
CA LEU A 209 9.23 -12.66 14.56
C LEU A 209 9.40 -14.20 14.59
N PRO A 210 8.37 -14.99 14.27
CA PRO A 210 8.51 -16.44 14.16
C PRO A 210 9.48 -16.83 13.02
N ASP A 211 10.34 -17.82 13.27
CA ASP A 211 11.36 -18.30 12.32
C ASP A 211 10.78 -18.60 10.92
N GLN A 212 9.60 -19.24 10.86
CA GLN A 212 8.97 -19.60 9.59
C GLN A 212 8.54 -18.38 8.74
N PHE A 213 8.51 -17.18 9.31
CA PHE A 213 8.17 -15.93 8.61
C PHE A 213 9.39 -15.07 8.31
N GLU A 214 10.52 -15.34 8.96
CA GLU A 214 11.78 -14.64 8.73
C GLU A 214 12.28 -14.85 7.31
N GLU A 215 12.42 -16.10 6.88
CA GLU A 215 12.87 -16.44 5.52
C GLU A 215 11.99 -15.78 4.45
N ASP A 216 10.68 -15.73 4.69
CA ASP A 216 9.72 -15.12 3.77
C ASP A 216 9.91 -13.60 3.70
N LEU A 217 10.05 -12.91 4.83
CA LEU A 217 10.27 -11.46 4.87
C LEU A 217 11.61 -11.06 4.28
N VAL A 218 12.67 -11.81 4.58
CA VAL A 218 14.00 -11.60 3.98
C VAL A 218 13.90 -11.72 2.46
N ALA A 219 13.28 -12.78 1.95
CA ALA A 219 13.09 -12.98 0.51
C ALA A 219 12.24 -11.87 -0.14
N LEU A 220 11.23 -11.33 0.56
CA LEU A 220 10.46 -10.19 0.07
C LEU A 220 11.26 -8.88 0.07
N GLY A 221 12.07 -8.66 1.12
CA GLY A 221 12.98 -7.53 1.26
C GLY A 221 14.01 -7.49 0.12
N GLU A 222 14.70 -8.60 -0.13
CA GLU A 222 15.67 -8.73 -1.23
C GLU A 222 15.05 -8.45 -2.60
N ARG A 223 13.82 -8.92 -2.85
CA ARG A 223 13.12 -8.67 -4.11
C ARG A 223 12.75 -7.21 -4.28
N THR A 224 12.39 -6.56 -3.19
CA THR A 224 12.15 -5.12 -3.19
C THR A 224 13.45 -4.37 -3.50
N ALA A 225 14.54 -4.74 -2.83
CA ALA A 225 15.86 -4.16 -3.02
C ALA A 225 16.41 -4.33 -4.45
N THR A 226 16.12 -5.46 -5.10
CA THR A 226 16.62 -5.75 -6.45
C THR A 226 15.77 -5.17 -7.57
N GLN A 227 14.50 -4.82 -7.32
CA GLN A 227 13.58 -4.36 -8.37
C GLN A 227 13.01 -2.96 -8.13
N LEU A 228 12.40 -2.74 -6.97
CA LEU A 228 11.72 -1.48 -6.69
C LEU A 228 12.72 -0.38 -6.33
N GLU A 229 13.74 -0.67 -5.51
CA GLU A 229 14.71 0.37 -5.12
C GLU A 229 15.46 0.96 -6.31
N PRO A 230 15.98 0.18 -7.28
CA PRO A 230 16.63 0.74 -8.46
C PRO A 230 15.66 1.58 -9.30
N PHE A 231 14.38 1.18 -9.37
CA PHE A 231 13.34 1.95 -10.04
C PHE A 231 13.13 3.31 -9.37
N VAL A 232 13.00 3.34 -8.03
CA VAL A 232 12.81 4.57 -7.24
C VAL A 232 14.03 5.48 -7.40
N ARG A 233 15.24 4.95 -7.16
CA ARG A 233 16.50 5.72 -7.23
C ARG A 233 16.77 6.29 -8.63
N LYS A 234 16.33 5.60 -9.70
CA LYS A 234 16.42 6.11 -11.07
C LYS A 234 15.43 7.24 -11.34
N ARG A 235 14.27 7.24 -10.68
CA ARG A 235 13.20 8.23 -10.91
C ARG A 235 13.43 9.51 -10.12
N CYS A 236 13.99 9.43 -8.93
CA CYS A 236 14.18 10.60 -8.09
C CYS A 236 15.36 10.43 -7.13
N GLY A 237 15.98 11.56 -6.75
CA GLY A 237 16.85 11.61 -5.58
C GLY A 237 16.05 11.47 -4.28
N THR A 238 16.74 11.35 -3.15
CA THR A 238 16.10 11.19 -1.82
C THR A 238 15.15 12.35 -1.50
N ASP A 239 15.47 13.59 -1.88
CA ASP A 239 14.68 14.79 -1.58
C ASP A 239 13.34 14.87 -2.34
N GLN A 240 13.15 14.00 -3.34
CA GLN A 240 11.95 13.93 -4.18
C GLN A 240 11.13 12.65 -3.92
N LEU A 241 11.54 11.87 -2.91
CA LEU A 241 10.79 10.71 -2.44
C LEU A 241 9.87 11.15 -1.30
N VAL A 242 8.57 11.01 -1.53
CA VAL A 242 7.56 11.24 -0.49
C VAL A 242 6.98 9.90 -0.05
N LEU A 243 7.16 9.57 1.22
CA LEU A 243 6.60 8.36 1.82
C LEU A 243 5.20 8.62 2.36
N THR A 244 4.26 7.73 2.05
CA THR A 244 2.87 7.78 2.52
C THR A 244 2.19 9.15 2.33
N PRO A 245 2.22 9.73 1.10
CA PRO A 245 1.72 11.08 0.87
C PRO A 245 0.24 11.20 1.27
N GLN A 246 -0.09 12.32 1.88
CA GLN A 246 -1.45 12.69 2.23
C GLN A 246 -2.26 12.94 0.96
N LEU A 247 -3.52 12.53 0.95
CA LEU A 247 -4.46 12.88 -0.12
C LEU A 247 -5.05 14.26 0.13
N GLU A 248 -5.24 15.04 -0.93
CA GLU A 248 -5.87 16.37 -0.86
C GLU A 248 -7.38 16.28 -0.98
N ALA A 249 -8.01 15.42 -0.16
CA ALA A 249 -9.43 15.15 -0.21
C ALA A 249 -9.98 14.71 1.15
N PRO A 250 -11.30 14.86 1.39
CA PRO A 250 -11.94 14.45 2.64
C PRO A 250 -12.13 12.92 2.70
N ILE A 251 -11.09 12.14 2.40
CA ILE A 251 -11.13 10.68 2.47
C ILE A 251 -9.82 10.11 2.96
N ASN A 252 -9.91 9.08 3.79
CA ASN A 252 -8.74 8.35 4.25
C ASN A 252 -8.26 7.35 3.21
N GLY A 253 -6.95 7.19 3.10
CA GLY A 253 -6.30 6.30 2.14
C GLY A 253 -5.04 6.98 1.63
N ARG A 254 -4.02 6.22 1.25
CA ARG A 254 -2.76 6.77 0.75
C ARG A 254 -2.09 5.77 -0.18
N PRO A 255 -1.44 6.22 -1.27
CA PRO A 255 -0.44 5.39 -1.91
C PRO A 255 0.76 5.21 -0.96
N ASP A 256 1.60 4.22 -1.22
CA ASP A 256 2.71 3.92 -0.31
C ASP A 256 3.83 4.95 -0.44
N MET A 257 4.10 5.45 -1.64
CA MET A 257 5.08 6.51 -1.89
C MET A 257 4.86 7.20 -3.24
N VAL A 258 5.48 8.37 -3.39
CA VAL A 258 5.64 9.08 -4.66
C VAL A 258 7.14 9.32 -4.88
N ALA A 259 7.67 8.87 -6.02
CA ALA A 259 9.06 9.01 -6.41
C ALA A 259 9.14 9.85 -7.70
N GLY A 260 9.42 11.15 -7.56
CA GLY A 260 9.31 12.10 -8.68
C GLY A 260 7.86 12.17 -9.19
N SER A 261 7.66 11.80 -10.46
CA SER A 261 6.32 11.73 -11.10
C SER A 261 5.64 10.36 -11.01
N ALA A 262 6.25 9.39 -10.32
CA ALA A 262 5.72 8.04 -10.17
C ALA A 262 5.00 7.86 -8.83
N MET A 263 3.69 7.56 -8.86
CA MET A 263 2.95 7.11 -7.69
C MET A 263 3.09 5.59 -7.57
N ILE A 264 3.54 5.12 -6.41
CA ILE A 264 3.86 3.71 -6.18
C ILE A 264 2.95 3.14 -5.11
N HIS A 265 2.35 2.00 -5.43
CA HIS A 265 1.58 1.18 -4.49
C HIS A 265 2.19 -0.23 -4.45
N MET A 266 2.60 -0.63 -3.26
CA MET A 266 3.11 -1.96 -2.97
C MET A 266 2.02 -2.81 -2.33
N ASP A 267 1.82 -4.01 -2.87
CA ASP A 267 0.80 -4.92 -2.36
C ASP A 267 1.36 -6.34 -2.32
N ILE A 268 1.38 -6.95 -1.14
CA ILE A 268 1.83 -8.34 -0.95
C ILE A 268 0.60 -9.24 -0.98
N VAL A 269 0.01 -9.34 -2.17
CA VAL A 269 -1.14 -10.20 -2.39
C VAL A 269 -0.67 -11.65 -2.39
N SER A 270 -1.10 -12.43 -1.40
CA SER A 270 -1.10 -13.88 -1.52
C SER A 270 -2.02 -14.30 -2.66
N PRO A 271 -1.61 -15.22 -3.55
CA PRO A 271 -2.48 -15.67 -4.62
C PRO A 271 -3.79 -16.20 -4.03
N ARG A 272 -4.92 -15.59 -4.42
CA ARG A 272 -6.20 -16.30 -4.29
C ARG A 272 -6.14 -17.46 -5.27
N LYS A 273 -6.80 -18.59 -5.01
CA LYS A 273 -6.92 -19.61 -6.06
C LYS A 273 -8.21 -19.40 -6.83
N PHE A 274 -8.16 -19.53 -8.15
CA PHE A 274 -9.33 -19.87 -8.95
C PHE A 274 -9.88 -21.22 -8.46
N ARG A 275 -11.12 -21.53 -8.85
CA ARG A 275 -11.77 -22.79 -8.47
C ARG A 275 -11.00 -24.02 -8.96
N ASP A 276 -10.34 -23.91 -10.09
CA ASP A 276 -9.49 -24.94 -10.69
C ASP A 276 -8.10 -25.07 -10.02
N GLY A 277 -7.91 -24.44 -8.85
CA GLY A 277 -6.65 -24.46 -8.12
C GLY A 277 -5.57 -23.55 -8.70
N ARG A 278 -5.77 -22.98 -9.90
CA ARG A 278 -4.81 -22.04 -10.48
C ARG A 278 -4.74 -20.80 -9.61
N PRO A 279 -3.55 -20.30 -9.30
CA PRO A 279 -3.43 -19.06 -8.57
C PRO A 279 -3.95 -17.88 -9.41
N ARG A 280 -4.87 -17.12 -8.81
CA ARG A 280 -5.45 -15.85 -9.24
C ARG A 280 -4.60 -14.72 -8.70
N TYR A 281 -3.71 -14.25 -9.56
CA TYR A 281 -2.89 -13.08 -9.35
C TYR A 281 -3.68 -11.85 -9.79
N GLY A 282 -4.35 -11.19 -8.85
CA GLY A 282 -5.43 -10.27 -9.20
C GLY A 282 -5.08 -8.81 -9.02
N LEU A 283 -4.95 -8.06 -10.11
CA LEU A 283 -5.49 -6.71 -10.16
C LEU A 283 -7.01 -6.83 -10.32
N ASP A 284 -7.75 -6.95 -9.21
CA ASP A 284 -9.21 -6.90 -9.30
C ASP A 284 -9.70 -5.46 -9.52
N ARG A 285 -10.99 -5.31 -9.83
CA ARG A 285 -11.59 -4.00 -10.14
C ARG A 285 -11.38 -3.01 -8.98
N ARG A 286 -11.61 -3.47 -7.74
CA ARG A 286 -11.40 -2.66 -6.52
C ARG A 286 -9.95 -2.17 -6.45
N ALA A 287 -8.99 -3.06 -6.61
CA ALA A 287 -7.58 -2.71 -6.51
C ALA A 287 -7.12 -1.78 -7.64
N LEU A 288 -7.65 -1.90 -8.86
CA LEU A 288 -7.37 -0.93 -9.94
C LEU A 288 -7.98 0.43 -9.66
N TYR A 289 -9.24 0.47 -9.22
CA TYR A 289 -9.90 1.72 -8.86
C TYR A 289 -9.29 2.40 -7.66
N GLU A 290 -8.73 1.65 -6.72
CA GLU A 290 -7.96 2.21 -5.61
C GLU A 290 -6.69 2.93 -6.13
N LEU A 291 -5.93 2.31 -7.04
CA LEU A 291 -4.77 2.96 -7.67
C LEU A 291 -5.16 4.22 -8.44
N VAL A 292 -6.24 4.14 -9.22
CA VAL A 292 -6.75 5.27 -9.99
C VAL A 292 -7.18 6.41 -9.06
N ALA A 293 -7.99 6.13 -8.05
CA ALA A 293 -8.42 7.12 -7.08
C ALA A 293 -7.23 7.76 -6.36
N TYR A 294 -6.22 6.99 -5.92
CA TYR A 294 -5.01 7.58 -5.36
C TYR A 294 -4.31 8.52 -6.34
N SER A 295 -4.19 8.15 -7.62
CA SER A 295 -3.55 9.03 -8.61
C SER A 295 -4.35 10.33 -8.84
N LEU A 296 -5.68 10.25 -8.94
CA LEU A 296 -6.56 11.41 -9.12
C LEU A 296 -6.51 12.35 -7.91
N LEU A 297 -6.36 11.80 -6.71
CA LEU A 297 -6.30 12.57 -5.45
C LEU A 297 -4.91 13.11 -5.10
N THR A 298 -3.88 12.72 -5.84
CA THR A 298 -2.48 13.17 -5.64
C THR A 298 -1.96 14.07 -6.75
N ILE A 299 -2.62 14.11 -7.92
CA ILE A 299 -2.11 14.79 -9.13
C ILE A 299 -2.02 16.34 -9.03
N GLU A 300 -2.72 16.95 -8.07
CA GLU A 300 -2.66 18.40 -7.83
C GLU A 300 -1.34 18.76 -7.14
N LYS A 301 -1.00 18.04 -6.07
CA LYS A 301 0.25 18.21 -5.33
C LYS A 301 1.48 17.67 -6.06
N TYR A 302 1.33 16.56 -6.77
CA TYR A 302 2.43 15.84 -7.42
C TYR A 302 2.13 15.66 -8.90
N PRO A 303 3.10 15.86 -9.82
CA PRO A 303 2.87 15.69 -11.25
C PRO A 303 2.86 14.19 -11.64
N ILE A 304 1.84 13.45 -11.21
CA ILE A 304 1.77 11.99 -11.39
C ILE A 304 1.56 11.60 -12.86
N ASP A 305 2.64 11.23 -13.54
CA ASP A 305 2.61 10.73 -14.93
C ASP A 305 2.67 9.20 -15.02
N THR A 306 3.06 8.53 -13.94
CA THR A 306 3.26 7.09 -13.89
C THR A 306 2.57 6.53 -12.65
N ILE A 307 1.72 5.52 -12.83
CA ILE A 307 1.20 4.68 -11.75
C ILE A 307 2.00 3.38 -11.73
N VAL A 308 2.51 3.01 -10.56
CA VAL A 308 3.31 1.81 -10.35
C VAL A 308 2.62 0.92 -9.34
N ARG A 309 2.40 -0.34 -9.73
CA ARG A 309 2.01 -1.39 -8.82
C ARG A 309 3.19 -2.35 -8.68
N PHE A 310 3.67 -2.52 -7.46
CA PHE A 310 4.72 -3.48 -7.15
C PHE A 310 4.18 -4.60 -6.26
N ASN A 311 4.47 -5.83 -6.65
CA ASN A 311 4.21 -7.00 -5.81
C ASN A 311 5.51 -7.81 -5.66
N PRO A 312 6.20 -7.74 -4.52
CA PRO A 312 7.47 -8.45 -4.30
C PRO A 312 7.30 -9.98 -4.33
N ARG A 313 6.12 -10.51 -3.96
CA ARG A 313 5.83 -11.95 -4.01
C ARG A 313 5.97 -12.53 -5.42
N PHE A 314 5.64 -11.74 -6.44
CA PHE A 314 5.69 -12.14 -7.85
C PHE A 314 6.83 -11.49 -8.62
N ARG A 315 7.71 -10.74 -7.95
CA ARG A 315 8.74 -9.91 -8.59
C ARG A 315 8.17 -9.05 -9.72
N HIS A 316 6.94 -8.56 -9.51
CA HIS A 316 6.15 -7.93 -10.56
C HIS A 316 6.05 -6.43 -10.28
N LEU A 317 6.88 -5.68 -10.99
CA LEU A 317 6.83 -4.23 -11.06
C LEU A 317 6.12 -3.85 -12.35
N TYR A 318 4.90 -3.35 -12.23
CA TYR A 318 4.09 -2.94 -13.36
C TYR A 318 3.90 -1.44 -13.36
N THR A 319 4.07 -0.82 -14.52
CA THR A 319 3.94 0.63 -14.68
C THR A 319 2.92 0.96 -15.75
N TRP A 320 2.07 1.94 -15.48
CA TRP A 320 1.21 2.56 -16.48
C TRP A 320 1.55 4.04 -16.59
N ASN A 321 1.55 4.57 -17.82
CA ASN A 321 1.42 6.01 -17.97
C ASN A 321 0.00 6.42 -17.54
N THR A 322 -0.12 7.38 -16.63
CA THR A 322 -1.39 7.79 -16.02
C THR A 322 -2.41 8.22 -17.08
N GLN A 323 -2.01 9.06 -18.03
CA GLN A 323 -2.89 9.57 -19.09
C GLN A 323 -3.40 8.45 -20.01
N VAL A 324 -2.49 7.55 -20.43
CA VAL A 324 -2.85 6.39 -21.27
C VAL A 324 -3.81 5.46 -20.51
N LEU A 325 -3.55 5.20 -19.22
CA LEU A 325 -4.40 4.36 -18.40
C LEU A 325 -5.81 4.96 -18.26
N MET A 326 -5.94 6.25 -17.97
CA MET A 326 -7.24 6.89 -17.81
C MET A 326 -8.02 6.90 -19.12
N ASN A 327 -7.37 7.22 -20.25
CA ASN A 327 -8.01 7.17 -21.56
C ASN A 327 -8.51 5.76 -21.90
N GLN A 328 -7.70 4.75 -21.60
CA GLN A 328 -8.05 3.36 -21.83
C GLN A 328 -9.27 2.96 -21.00
N LEU A 329 -9.29 3.30 -19.71
CA LEU A 329 -10.40 3.00 -18.82
C LEU A 329 -11.69 3.77 -19.18
N ALA A 330 -11.57 5.01 -19.65
CA ALA A 330 -12.68 5.86 -20.08
C ALA A 330 -13.24 5.51 -21.48
N ARG A 331 -12.49 4.73 -22.28
CA ARG A 331 -12.75 4.43 -23.71
C ARG A 331 -12.74 5.65 -24.64
N ASN A 332 -12.27 6.80 -24.16
CA ASN A 332 -12.16 8.05 -24.88
C ASN A 332 -10.99 8.87 -24.30
N SER A 333 -10.71 10.03 -24.89
CA SER A 333 -9.70 10.94 -24.34
C SER A 333 -10.31 11.71 -23.15
N VAL A 334 -9.63 11.67 -22.01
CA VAL A 334 -9.98 12.45 -20.81
C VAL A 334 -8.80 13.32 -20.41
N ASP A 335 -9.06 14.48 -19.80
CA ASP A 335 -8.01 15.22 -19.09
C ASP A 335 -7.94 14.69 -17.66
N VAL A 336 -6.80 14.10 -17.28
CA VAL A 336 -6.63 13.49 -15.95
C VAL A 336 -6.70 14.54 -14.84
N ARG A 337 -6.23 15.76 -15.07
CA ARG A 337 -6.31 16.84 -14.06
C ARG A 337 -7.74 17.28 -13.87
N ALA A 338 -8.50 17.46 -14.95
CA ALA A 338 -9.93 17.78 -14.88
C ALA A 338 -10.72 16.68 -14.17
N LEU A 339 -10.48 15.40 -14.54
CA LEU A 339 -11.11 14.26 -13.88
C LEU A 339 -10.76 14.17 -12.39
N GLY A 340 -9.52 14.54 -12.02
CA GLY A 340 -9.09 14.61 -10.62
C GLY A 340 -9.81 15.71 -9.83
N ALA A 341 -10.00 16.88 -10.43
CA ALA A 341 -10.78 17.98 -9.84
C ALA A 341 -12.25 17.57 -9.64
N GLU A 342 -12.89 17.00 -10.66
CA GLU A 342 -14.25 16.47 -10.57
C GLU A 342 -14.39 15.42 -9.45
N PHE A 343 -13.40 14.53 -9.30
CA PHE A 343 -13.42 13.51 -8.26
C PHE A 343 -13.29 14.11 -6.85
N ARG A 344 -12.43 15.12 -6.66
CA ARG A 344 -12.33 15.84 -5.38
C ARG A 344 -13.63 16.56 -5.03
N ASP A 345 -14.26 17.20 -6.01
CA ASP A 345 -15.53 17.90 -5.81
C ASP A 345 -16.65 16.93 -5.46
N PHE A 346 -16.74 15.78 -6.15
CA PHE A 346 -17.64 14.70 -5.79
C PHE A 346 -17.46 14.24 -4.33
N LEU A 347 -16.23 14.06 -3.86
CA LEU A 347 -15.97 13.67 -2.46
C LEU A 347 -16.41 14.75 -1.46
N ARG A 348 -16.34 16.03 -1.83
CA ARG A 348 -16.74 17.16 -0.97
C ARG A 348 -18.26 17.35 -0.92
N THR A 349 -18.97 17.10 -2.02
CA THR A 349 -20.42 17.26 -2.11
C THR A 349 -21.18 16.07 -1.54
N GLU A 350 -20.85 14.85 -1.98
CA GLU A 350 -21.54 13.62 -1.56
C GLU A 350 -21.10 13.15 -0.16
N GLY A 351 -19.88 13.52 0.26
CA GLY A 351 -19.34 13.17 1.58
C GLY A 351 -20.09 13.77 2.77
N ARG A 352 -20.94 14.77 2.52
CA ARG A 352 -21.77 15.43 3.55
C ARG A 352 -23.06 14.67 3.85
N GLY A 353 -23.47 13.71 3.01
CA GLY A 353 -24.70 12.92 3.17
C GLY A 353 -24.55 11.61 3.95
N ALA A 354 -23.47 11.46 4.76
CA ALA A 354 -22.99 10.23 5.37
C ALA A 354 -24.10 9.19 5.68
N ARG A 355 -24.23 8.20 4.80
CA ARG A 355 -25.07 7.03 5.02
C ARG A 355 -24.45 6.23 6.18
N PRO A 356 -25.21 5.78 7.19
CA PRO A 356 -24.68 4.88 8.21
C PRO A 356 -24.05 3.67 7.51
N ALA A 357 -22.88 3.25 8.00
CA ALA A 357 -22.16 2.13 7.43
C ALA A 357 -23.14 0.95 7.26
N PRO A 358 -23.32 0.40 6.05
CA PRO A 358 -24.17 -0.78 5.89
C PRO A 358 -23.65 -1.85 6.86
N PRO A 359 -24.54 -2.55 7.58
CA PRO A 359 -24.12 -3.57 8.54
C PRO A 359 -23.15 -4.50 7.83
N ARG A 360 -21.99 -4.76 8.45
CA ARG A 360 -20.99 -5.69 7.90
C ARG A 360 -21.75 -6.97 7.56
N ARG A 361 -21.91 -7.27 6.26
CA ARG A 361 -22.55 -8.52 5.86
C ARG A 361 -21.79 -9.64 6.58
N PRO A 362 -22.47 -10.50 7.35
CA PRO A 362 -21.81 -11.66 7.92
C PRO A 362 -21.08 -12.36 6.78
N SER A 363 -19.83 -12.77 7.03
CA SER A 363 -19.05 -13.56 6.07
C SER A 363 -19.97 -14.61 5.48
N ARG A 364 -20.23 -14.53 4.17
CA ARG A 364 -21.28 -15.28 3.49
C ARG A 364 -20.88 -16.76 3.56
N ALA A 365 -21.28 -17.44 4.62
CA ALA A 365 -21.20 -18.88 4.72
C ALA A 365 -22.14 -19.45 3.65
N GLY A 366 -21.56 -19.99 2.59
CA GLY A 366 -22.20 -20.96 1.70
C GLY A 366 -23.47 -20.52 0.96
N HIS A 367 -23.41 -19.52 0.07
CA HIS A 367 -24.33 -19.58 -1.07
C HIS A 367 -23.83 -20.63 -2.06
N PRO A 368 -24.67 -21.60 -2.46
CA PRO A 368 -24.35 -22.56 -3.50
C PRO A 368 -24.25 -21.78 -4.80
N THR A 369 -23.03 -21.37 -5.13
CA THR A 369 -22.74 -20.82 -6.44
C THR A 369 -22.56 -22.03 -7.33
N THR A 370 -23.41 -22.17 -8.36
CA THR A 370 -23.29 -23.25 -9.36
C THR A 370 -21.83 -23.38 -9.78
N LEU A 371 -21.25 -24.56 -9.51
CA LEU A 371 -19.85 -24.84 -9.74
C LEU A 371 -19.68 -25.10 -11.23
N LEU A 372 -19.17 -24.11 -11.97
CA LEU A 372 -18.65 -24.38 -13.31
C LEU A 372 -17.48 -25.35 -13.22
N SER A 373 -17.46 -26.36 -14.07
CA SER A 373 -16.33 -27.28 -14.22
C SER A 373 -15.06 -26.52 -14.68
N PRO A 374 -13.85 -27.08 -14.47
CA PRO A 374 -12.62 -26.51 -15.00
C PRO A 374 -12.67 -26.26 -16.52
N GLU A 375 -13.36 -27.12 -17.27
CA GLU A 375 -13.58 -26.99 -18.72
C GLU A 375 -14.50 -25.81 -19.04
N GLU A 376 -15.65 -25.70 -18.37
CA GLU A 376 -16.58 -24.57 -18.57
C GLU A 376 -15.93 -23.21 -18.24
N ASN A 377 -15.05 -23.17 -17.23
CA ASN A 377 -14.33 -21.95 -16.87
C ASN A 377 -13.20 -21.62 -17.86
N ARG A 378 -12.53 -22.64 -18.43
CA ARG A 378 -11.57 -22.48 -19.53
C ARG A 378 -12.27 -21.94 -20.78
N ASP A 379 -13.38 -22.55 -21.17
CA ASP A 379 -14.16 -22.16 -22.35
C ASP A 379 -14.72 -20.76 -22.21
N ARG A 380 -15.17 -20.37 -21.01
CA ARG A 380 -15.61 -18.99 -20.75
C ARG A 380 -14.47 -17.98 -20.93
N ASN A 381 -13.27 -18.30 -20.48
CA ASN A 381 -12.10 -17.41 -20.64
C ASN A 381 -11.65 -17.34 -22.10
N ILE A 382 -11.69 -18.45 -22.84
CA ILE A 382 -11.41 -18.50 -24.29
C ILE A 382 -12.46 -17.70 -25.06
N ALA A 383 -13.75 -17.90 -24.78
CA ALA A 383 -14.85 -17.17 -25.40
C ALA A 383 -14.79 -15.67 -25.10
N PHE A 384 -14.31 -15.29 -23.92
CA PHE A 384 -14.07 -13.90 -23.56
C PHE A 384 -12.88 -13.31 -24.35
N ALA A 385 -11.74 -14.01 -24.41
CA ALA A 385 -10.59 -13.59 -25.20
C ALA A 385 -10.94 -13.45 -26.69
N ARG A 386 -11.73 -14.40 -27.24
CA ARG A 386 -12.26 -14.34 -28.60
C ARG A 386 -13.14 -13.11 -28.81
N ARG A 387 -14.09 -12.83 -27.91
CA ARG A 387 -14.94 -11.63 -27.97
C ARG A 387 -14.15 -10.32 -27.93
N MET A 388 -13.07 -10.27 -27.15
CA MET A 388 -12.17 -9.11 -27.12
C MET A 388 -11.46 -8.91 -28.46
N VAL A 389 -11.00 -9.99 -29.10
CA VAL A 389 -10.36 -9.93 -30.42
C VAL A 389 -11.34 -9.53 -31.50
N THR A 390 -12.50 -10.21 -31.59
CA THR A 390 -13.49 -9.91 -32.64
C THR A 390 -14.14 -8.54 -32.47
N GLY A 391 -14.43 -8.11 -31.23
CA GLY A 391 -14.96 -6.77 -30.96
C GLY A 391 -13.96 -5.66 -31.32
N SER A 392 -12.66 -5.91 -31.17
CA SER A 392 -11.62 -4.94 -31.55
C SER A 392 -11.43 -4.86 -33.06
N GLU A 393 -11.53 -5.98 -33.78
CA GLU A 393 -11.51 -6.01 -35.26
C GLU A 393 -12.71 -5.27 -35.86
N GLN A 394 -13.90 -5.41 -35.27
CA GLN A 394 -15.11 -4.70 -35.71
C GLN A 394 -15.07 -3.19 -35.45
N THR A 395 -14.35 -2.75 -34.41
CA THR A 395 -14.26 -1.33 -34.03
C THR A 395 -13.03 -0.63 -34.61
N GLY A 396 -12.22 -1.33 -35.42
CA GLY A 396 -10.95 -0.80 -35.95
C GLY A 396 -9.91 -0.52 -34.86
N ARG A 397 -10.11 -1.04 -33.63
CA ARG A 397 -9.18 -0.83 -32.52
C ARG A 397 -7.98 -1.74 -32.68
N GLN A 398 -6.79 -1.16 -32.53
CA GLN A 398 -5.54 -1.89 -32.61
C GLN A 398 -5.42 -2.82 -31.39
N ILE A 399 -5.48 -4.14 -31.62
CA ILE A 399 -5.26 -5.13 -30.57
C ILE A 399 -3.75 -5.21 -30.32
N PRO A 400 -3.27 -5.10 -29.07
CA PRO A 400 -1.88 -5.41 -28.75
C PRO A 400 -1.47 -6.80 -29.28
N ASP A 401 -0.35 -6.90 -29.99
CA ASP A 401 0.09 -8.16 -30.62
C ASP A 401 0.21 -9.33 -29.62
N ARG A 402 0.45 -9.02 -28.33
CA ARG A 402 0.44 -9.99 -27.23
C ARG A 402 -0.94 -10.62 -26.99
N LEU A 403 -2.04 -9.86 -27.07
CA LEU A 403 -3.40 -10.41 -26.94
C LEU A 403 -3.75 -11.29 -28.14
N ARG A 404 -3.27 -10.94 -29.35
CA ARG A 404 -3.38 -11.81 -30.53
C ARG A 404 -2.58 -13.10 -30.35
N ALA A 405 -1.37 -13.02 -29.79
CA ALA A 405 -0.54 -14.19 -29.51
C ALA A 405 -1.21 -15.13 -28.51
N VAL A 406 -1.76 -14.60 -27.42
CA VAL A 406 -2.50 -15.38 -26.39
C VAL A 406 -3.77 -16.00 -26.98
N ALA A 407 -4.53 -15.25 -27.78
CA ALA A 407 -5.70 -15.81 -28.46
C ALA A 407 -5.32 -16.93 -29.43
N LYS A 408 -4.21 -16.79 -30.17
CA LYS A 408 -3.68 -17.84 -31.07
C LYS A 408 -3.20 -19.06 -30.29
N GLU A 409 -2.53 -18.88 -29.16
CA GLU A 409 -2.02 -19.96 -28.32
C GLU A 409 -3.17 -20.76 -27.67
N LEU A 410 -4.16 -20.06 -27.11
CA LEU A 410 -5.39 -20.67 -26.59
C LEU A 410 -6.17 -21.45 -27.65
N THR A 411 -6.18 -20.98 -28.90
CA THR A 411 -6.83 -21.66 -30.03
C THR A 411 -6.01 -22.85 -30.56
N ARG A 412 -4.69 -22.88 -30.35
CA ARG A 412 -3.84 -24.03 -30.72
C ARG A 412 -4.01 -25.20 -29.76
N ASP A 413 -4.15 -24.93 -28.45
CA ASP A 413 -4.38 -25.97 -27.46
C ASP A 413 -5.74 -26.65 -27.62
N GLU A 414 -6.75 -25.93 -28.11
CA GLU A 414 -8.09 -26.46 -28.42
C GLU A 414 -8.08 -27.43 -29.62
N LYS A 415 -7.06 -27.38 -30.49
CA LYS A 415 -6.88 -28.32 -31.62
C LYS A 415 -6.05 -29.55 -31.26
N ARG A 416 -5.46 -29.58 -30.07
CA ARG A 416 -4.58 -30.68 -29.59
C ARG A 416 -5.28 -31.63 -28.63
N THR A 417 -6.34 -31.17 -27.98
CA THR A 417 -7.35 -31.98 -27.29
C THR A 417 -8.45 -32.35 -28.28
#